data_AF-A0A3C1JPM6-F1
#
_entry.id   AF-A0A3C1JPM6-F1
#
_cell.length_a   1.000
_cell.length_b   1.000
_cell.length_c   1.000
_cell.angle_alpha   90.00
_cell.angle_beta   90.00
_cell.angle_gamma   90.00
#
_symmetry.space_group_name_H-M   'P 1'
#
loop_
_entity.id
_entity.type
_entity.pdbx_description
1 polymer ?
#
loop_
_entity_poly.entity_id
_entity_poly.type
_entity_poly.pdbx_seq_one_letter_code
_entity_poly.pdbx_strand_id
1 'polypeptide(L)'
;MRSYYAASVSFVDHWVGQILDTLELLNLRENTLVLYVADHGEYLGDHHAFGKRGYHDPACRIPYILSWPGTLPAGEVRDHLVGLVDVVPTILGAADGAHVDVRANDLDGM
;
A
#
# COMPACT_ATOMS: atom_id res chain seq x y z
N MET A 1 0.15 -23.28 8.98
CA MET A 1 0.93 -22.28 8.20
C MET A 1 0.12 -21.01 7.97
N ARG A 2 -1.09 -21.07 7.39
CA ARG A 2 -1.97 -19.89 7.24
C ARG A 2 -2.27 -19.14 8.55
N SER A 3 -2.52 -19.86 9.64
CA SER A 3 -2.73 -19.25 10.97
C SER A 3 -1.51 -18.48 11.49
N TYR A 4 -0.30 -19.01 11.31
CA TYR A 4 0.94 -18.32 11.68
C TYR A 4 1.17 -17.08 10.81
N TYR A 5 0.93 -17.18 9.50
CA TYR A 5 1.01 -16.02 8.61
C TYR A 5 0.02 -14.93 9.01
N ALA A 6 -1.25 -15.29 9.28
CA ALA A 6 -2.26 -14.34 9.76
C ALA A 6 -1.89 -13.70 11.11
N ALA A 7 -1.26 -14.45 12.02
CA ALA A 7 -0.73 -13.90 13.26
C ALA A 7 0.41 -12.90 13.00
N SER A 8 1.32 -13.17 12.05
CA SER A 8 2.35 -12.21 11.64
C SER A 8 1.75 -10.95 11.02
N VAL A 9 0.71 -11.08 10.18
CA VAL A 9 -0.03 -9.92 9.62
C VAL A 9 -0.65 -9.10 10.75
N SER A 10 -1.31 -9.73 11.71
CA SER A 10 -1.93 -9.05 12.87
C SER A 10 -0.88 -8.35 13.74
N PHE A 11 0.30 -8.94 13.89
CA PHE A 11 1.42 -8.31 14.60
C PHE A 11 1.94 -7.07 13.87
N VAL A 12 2.09 -7.11 12.55
CA VAL A 12 2.48 -5.94 11.75
C VAL A 12 1.40 -4.86 11.81
N ASP A 13 0.13 -5.23 11.69
CA ASP A 13 -1.02 -4.31 11.77
C ASP A 13 -1.02 -3.51 13.08
N HIS A 14 -0.77 -4.17 14.22
CA HIS A 14 -0.62 -3.49 15.50
C HIS A 14 0.44 -2.38 15.48
N TRP A 15 1.62 -2.65 14.91
CA TRP A 15 2.69 -1.66 14.83
C TRP A 15 2.44 -0.57 13.81
N VAL A 16 1.78 -0.87 12.69
CA VAL A 16 1.29 0.14 11.75
C VAL A 16 0.33 1.09 12.47
N GLY A 17 -0.60 0.56 13.27
CA GLY A 17 -1.48 1.36 14.13
C GLY A 17 -0.71 2.33 15.03
N GLN A 18 0.34 1.86 15.70
CA GLN A 18 1.18 2.73 16.56
C GLN A 18 1.86 3.88 15.80
N ILE A 19 2.29 3.64 14.55
CA ILE A 19 2.85 4.69 13.69
C ILE A 19 1.78 5.71 13.33
N LEU A 20 0.59 5.25 12.93
CA LEU A 20 -0.54 6.12 12.59
C LEU A 20 -0.99 6.95 13.80
N ASP A 21 -1.14 6.33 14.97
CA ASP A 21 -1.48 7.01 16.22
C ASP A 21 -0.46 8.11 16.57
N THR A 22 0.83 7.85 16.30
CA THR A 22 1.89 8.83 16.51
C THR A 22 1.78 10.01 15.55
N LEU A 23 1.45 9.77 14.28
CA LEU A 23 1.22 10.85 13.30
C LEU A 23 0.02 11.74 13.70
N GLU A 24 -1.05 11.14 14.23
CA GLU A 24 -2.21 11.87 14.76
C GLU A 24 -1.82 12.71 15.99
N LEU A 25 -1.14 12.11 16.97
CA LEU A 25 -0.69 12.79 18.18
C LEU A 25 0.19 14.02 17.87
N LEU A 26 1.04 13.92 16.85
CA LEU A 26 1.93 14.99 16.41
C LEU A 26 1.26 16.00 15.47
N ASN A 27 -0.05 15.83 15.16
CA ASN A 27 -0.80 16.64 14.20
C ASN A 27 -0.16 16.66 12.80
N LEU A 28 0.47 15.55 12.39
CA LEU A 28 1.12 15.41 11.09
C LEU A 28 0.25 14.72 10.04
N ARG A 29 -0.87 14.11 10.47
CA ARG A 29 -1.68 13.22 9.63
C ARG A 29 -2.16 13.86 8.33
N GLU A 30 -2.66 15.09 8.39
CA GLU A 30 -3.25 15.80 7.25
C GLU A 30 -2.24 16.07 6.13
N ASN A 31 -0.96 16.22 6.48
CA ASN A 31 0.12 16.50 5.53
C ASN A 31 1.08 15.32 5.35
N THR A 32 0.64 14.10 5.66
CA THR A 32 1.45 12.89 5.50
C THR A 32 0.76 11.91 4.57
N LEU A 33 1.39 11.63 3.43
CA LEU A 33 1.05 10.49 2.59
C LEU A 33 1.53 9.20 3.24
N VAL A 34 0.61 8.28 3.50
CA VAL A 34 0.92 6.90 3.88
C VAL A 34 0.71 6.00 2.67
N LEU A 35 1.77 5.32 2.25
CA LEU A 35 1.75 4.31 1.19
C LEU A 35 2.07 2.94 1.82
N TYR A 36 1.13 2.00 1.70
CA TYR A 36 1.29 0.62 2.18
C TYR A 36 1.31 -0.35 0.99
N VAL A 37 2.42 -1.07 0.86
CA VAL A 37 2.67 -2.03 -0.23
C VAL A 37 3.39 -3.28 0.31
N ALA A 38 3.37 -4.37 -0.46
CA ALA A 38 4.22 -5.54 -0.24
C ALA A 38 5.15 -5.78 -1.44
N ASP A 39 6.30 -6.41 -1.25
CA ASP A 39 7.21 -6.74 -2.37
C ASP A 39 6.72 -7.93 -3.20
N HIS A 40 5.97 -8.84 -2.58
CA HIS A 40 5.28 -9.98 -3.19
C HIS A 40 4.23 -10.56 -2.22
N GLY A 41 3.43 -11.50 -2.71
CA GLY A 41 2.55 -12.35 -1.90
C GLY A 41 3.17 -13.70 -1.51
N GLU A 42 2.35 -14.64 -1.04
CA GLU A 42 2.78 -15.97 -0.61
C GLU A 42 1.72 -17.01 -0.97
N TYR A 43 2.14 -18.13 -1.55
CA TYR A 43 1.21 -19.17 -2.00
C TYR A 43 0.45 -19.85 -0.85
N LEU A 44 1.04 -20.03 0.33
CA LEU A 44 0.38 -20.67 1.50
C LEU A 44 -0.43 -21.95 1.17
N GLY A 45 0.05 -22.76 0.23
CA GLY A 45 -0.60 -23.99 -0.24
C GLY A 45 -1.48 -23.84 -1.49
N ASP A 46 -1.75 -22.63 -1.97
CA ASP A 46 -2.41 -22.40 -3.25
C ASP A 46 -1.54 -22.97 -4.38
N HIS A 47 -2.19 -23.50 -5.42
CA HIS A 47 -1.51 -24.22 -6.52
C HIS A 47 -0.57 -25.35 -6.05
N HIS A 48 -0.82 -25.93 -4.87
CA HIS A 48 0.05 -26.92 -4.23
C HIS A 48 1.50 -26.42 -4.02
N ALA A 49 1.67 -25.11 -3.90
CA ALA A 49 2.96 -24.44 -3.80
C ALA A 49 3.10 -23.65 -2.48
N PHE A 50 4.34 -23.31 -2.15
CA PHE A 50 4.72 -22.45 -1.03
C PHE A 50 5.85 -21.51 -1.49
N GLY A 51 6.03 -20.42 -0.75
CA GLY A 51 6.92 -19.34 -1.12
C GLY A 51 6.27 -18.37 -2.09
N LYS A 52 7.13 -17.69 -2.85
CA LYS A 52 6.77 -16.61 -3.79
C LYS A 52 7.15 -16.89 -5.24
N ARG A 53 7.65 -18.09 -5.53
CA ARG A 53 8.28 -18.40 -6.81
C ARG A 53 7.21 -18.81 -7.83
N GLY A 54 6.60 -17.81 -8.45
CA GLY A 54 5.63 -17.98 -9.54
C GLY A 54 5.00 -16.65 -9.95
N TYR A 55 4.06 -16.70 -10.89
CA TYR A 55 3.44 -15.52 -11.51
C TYR A 55 1.93 -15.42 -11.26
N HIS A 56 1.40 -16.29 -10.42
CA HIS A 56 -0.03 -16.30 -10.10
C HIS A 56 -0.34 -15.22 -9.06
N ASP A 57 -1.60 -14.79 -8.99
CA ASP A 57 -2.09 -13.77 -8.05
C ASP A 57 -1.61 -13.95 -6.61
N PRO A 58 -1.59 -15.17 -6.00
CA PRO A 58 -1.10 -15.33 -4.63
C PRO A 58 0.34 -14.83 -4.42
N ALA A 59 1.17 -14.79 -5.46
CA ALA A 59 2.56 -14.30 -5.39
C ALA A 59 2.72 -12.88 -5.95
N CYS A 60 1.95 -12.48 -6.97
CA CYS A 60 2.18 -11.22 -7.69
C CYS A 60 1.17 -10.11 -7.38
N ARG A 61 -0.05 -10.44 -6.92
CA ARG A 61 -1.08 -9.44 -6.61
C ARG A 61 -0.96 -9.03 -5.15
N ILE A 62 -0.33 -7.88 -4.94
CA ILE A 62 0.00 -7.31 -3.63
C ILE A 62 -1.02 -6.24 -3.18
N PRO A 63 -1.09 -5.92 -1.87
CA PRO A 63 -1.74 -4.70 -1.44
C PRO A 63 -1.02 -3.46 -1.99
N TYR A 64 -1.79 -2.44 -2.37
CA TYR A 64 -1.31 -1.12 -2.76
C TYR A 64 -2.32 -0.08 -2.26
N ILE A 65 -2.03 0.55 -1.13
CA ILE A 65 -2.96 1.44 -0.43
C ILE A 65 -2.31 2.81 -0.22
N LEU A 66 -3.01 3.87 -0.61
CA LEU A 66 -2.62 5.25 -0.37
C LEU A 66 -3.60 5.90 0.60
N SER A 67 -3.08 6.67 1.55
CA SER A 67 -3.89 7.42 2.48
C SER A 67 -3.26 8.76 2.81
N TRP A 68 -3.93 9.83 2.39
CA TRP A 68 -3.53 11.21 2.64
C TRP A 68 -4.77 12.08 2.85
N PRO A 69 -5.31 12.18 4.08
CA PRO A 69 -6.60 12.81 4.37
C PRO A 69 -6.73 14.26 3.87
N GLY A 70 -5.65 15.04 3.94
CA GLY A 70 -5.65 16.43 3.48
C GLY A 70 -5.71 16.62 1.96
N THR A 71 -5.53 15.56 1.18
CA THR A 71 -5.38 15.63 -0.28
C THR A 71 -6.26 14.63 -1.04
N LEU A 72 -6.35 13.39 -0.55
CA LEU A 72 -7.01 12.27 -1.24
C LEU A 72 -8.38 11.95 -0.63
N PRO A 73 -9.37 11.60 -1.46
CA PRO A 73 -10.66 11.11 -0.98
C PRO A 73 -10.50 9.78 -0.24
N ALA A 74 -11.23 9.63 0.88
CA ALA A 74 -11.23 8.40 1.66
C ALA A 74 -12.18 7.34 1.06
N GLY A 75 -11.81 6.07 1.18
CA GLY A 75 -12.68 4.94 0.83
C GLY A 75 -12.85 4.67 -0.67
N GLU A 76 -12.09 5.35 -1.54
CA GLU A 76 -12.07 5.02 -2.96
C GLU A 76 -11.30 3.73 -3.23
N VAL A 77 -11.82 2.93 -4.16
CA VAL A 77 -11.15 1.75 -4.71
C VAL A 77 -11.05 1.95 -6.21
N ARG A 78 -9.89 1.61 -6.78
CA ARG A 78 -9.64 1.71 -8.21
C ARG A 78 -9.05 0.40 -8.73
N ASP A 79 -9.50 -0.01 -9.91
CA ASP A 79 -9.21 -1.31 -10.51
C ASP A 79 -8.17 -1.23 -11.64
N HIS A 80 -7.51 -0.08 -11.82
CA HIS A 80 -6.44 0.06 -12.80
C HIS A 80 -5.20 -0.74 -12.39
N LEU A 81 -4.39 -1.09 -13.38
CA LEU A 81 -3.17 -1.85 -13.16
C LEU A 81 -2.08 -0.92 -12.60
N VAL A 82 -1.50 -1.30 -11.47
CA VAL A 82 -0.38 -0.62 -10.82
C VAL A 82 0.68 -1.63 -10.39
N GLY A 83 1.91 -1.14 -10.19
CA GLY A 83 3.03 -1.95 -9.73
C GLY A 83 4.00 -1.22 -8.83
N LEU A 84 4.98 -1.96 -8.32
CA LEU A 84 6.01 -1.40 -7.44
C LEU A 84 6.91 -0.36 -8.13
N VAL A 85 6.98 -0.39 -9.46
CA VAL A 85 7.71 0.61 -10.25
C VAL A 85 7.09 2.00 -10.14
N ASP A 86 5.79 2.09 -9.83
CA ASP A 86 5.04 3.35 -9.73
C ASP A 86 5.22 4.02 -8.36
N VAL A 87 5.82 3.34 -7.38
CA VAL A 87 6.02 3.86 -6.02
C VAL A 87 6.90 5.11 -6.02
N VAL A 88 8.02 5.08 -6.74
CA VAL A 88 8.96 6.20 -6.80
C VAL A 88 8.35 7.43 -7.47
N PRO A 89 7.79 7.35 -8.70
CA PRO A 89 7.16 8.51 -9.32
C PRO A 89 5.98 9.04 -8.49
N THR A 90 5.21 8.17 -7.83
CA THR A 90 4.13 8.57 -6.92
C THR A 90 4.64 9.39 -5.72
N ILE A 91 5.72 8.95 -5.06
CA ILE A 91 6.29 9.70 -3.92
C ILE A 91 6.86 11.04 -4.37
N LEU A 92 7.51 11.08 -5.55
CA LEU A 92 8.05 12.33 -6.10
C LEU A 92 6.92 13.31 -6.46
N GLY A 93 5.85 12.84 -7.11
CA GLY A 93 4.67 13.67 -7.41
C GLY A 93 4.02 14.24 -6.15
N ALA A 94 3.93 13.44 -5.08
CA ALA A 94 3.42 13.91 -3.79
C ALA A 94 4.33 14.95 -3.10
N ALA A 95 5.65 14.85 -3.28
CA ALA A 95 6.62 15.72 -2.61
C ALA A 95 6.85 17.07 -3.32
N ASP A 96 6.70 17.14 -4.64
CA ASP A 96 7.01 18.34 -5.44
C ASP A 96 5.91 19.42 -5.40
N GLY A 97 4.74 19.11 -4.81
CA GLY A 97 3.65 20.07 -4.65
C GLY A 97 2.99 20.53 -5.96
N ALA A 98 3.35 19.94 -7.10
CA ALA A 98 2.56 20.04 -8.31
C ALA A 98 1.18 19.45 -8.01
N HIS A 99 0.12 20.15 -8.42
CA HIS A 99 -1.26 19.67 -8.38
C HIS A 99 -1.28 18.16 -8.71
N VAL A 100 -1.49 17.32 -7.70
CA VAL A 100 -1.82 15.92 -7.93
C VAL A 100 -3.26 15.95 -8.42
N ASP A 101 -3.44 16.11 -9.73
CA ASP A 101 -4.74 15.87 -10.33
C ASP A 101 -4.90 14.35 -10.43
N VAL A 102 -5.67 13.85 -9.46
CA VAL A 102 -6.09 12.45 -9.34
C VAL A 102 -6.80 11.97 -10.63
N ARG A 103 -7.27 12.87 -11.49
CA ARG A 103 -7.87 12.57 -12.80
C ARG A 103 -6.90 12.68 -13.99
N ALA A 104 -5.70 13.22 -13.78
CA ALA A 104 -4.69 13.42 -14.83
C ALA A 104 -3.55 12.39 -14.81
N ASN A 105 -3.60 11.39 -13.92
CA ASN A 105 -2.52 10.40 -13.69
C ASN A 105 -1.19 11.04 -13.22
N ASP A 106 -1.25 12.12 -12.44
CA ASP A 106 -0.03 12.74 -11.88
C ASP A 106 0.67 11.85 -10.83
N LEU A 107 0.03 10.74 -10.45
CA LEU A 107 0.61 9.65 -9.69
C LEU A 107 0.43 8.36 -10.50
N ASP A 108 1.53 7.76 -10.95
CA ASP A 108 1.49 6.56 -11.81
C ASP A 108 0.79 5.36 -11.12
N GLY A 109 0.66 5.37 -9.80
CA GLY A 109 -0.04 4.37 -9.01
C GLY A 109 -1.53 4.65 -8.73
N MET A 110 -2.16 5.59 -9.44
CA MET A 110 -3.52 6.12 -9.16
C MET A 110 -4.51 6.07 -10.31
#